data_AF-A0A443S512-F1
#
_entry.id   AF-A0A443S512-F1
#
_cell.length_a   1.000
_cell.length_b   1.000
_cell.length_c   1.000
_cell.angle_alpha   90.00
_cell.angle_beta   90.00
_cell.angle_gamma   90.00
#
_symmetry.space_group_name_H-M   'P 1'
#
loop_
_entity.id
_entity.type
_entity.pdbx_description
1 polymer ?
#
loop_
_entity_poly.entity_id
_entity_poly.type
_entity_poly.pdbx_seq_one_letter_code
_entity_poly.pdbx_strand_id
1 'polypeptide(L)'
;MVSKWIQSYSLFPTFYWETRIPTKEDQKGLCLPKGTRIPDWQSYKVSEFTPELQALEKRLAAKGLKDPWIRNEVWRFDTRIWGNNWQRRFQFLRGSGCALLVTAAIVLVKETFFKESDHHHGHEDKYPLLKELNAPKLSHH
;
A
#
# COMPACT_ATOMS: atom_id res chain seq x y z
N MET A 1 5.11 -60.32 41.78
CA MET A 1 5.87 -59.64 40.71
C MET A 1 5.05 -59.71 39.43
N VAL A 2 4.96 -58.58 38.71
CA VAL A 2 4.38 -58.37 37.35
C VAL A 2 2.86 -58.20 37.24
N SER A 3 2.44 -56.95 36.98
CA SER A 3 1.48 -56.51 35.93
C SER A 3 1.10 -55.04 36.23
N LYS A 4 1.90 -54.02 35.89
CA LYS A 4 2.07 -53.41 34.56
C LYS A 4 0.76 -53.31 33.75
N TRP A 5 0.39 -52.06 33.46
CA TRP A 5 -0.57 -51.57 32.46
C TRP A 5 -2.04 -51.50 32.88
N ILE A 6 -2.56 -50.27 33.02
CA ILE A 6 -3.48 -49.62 32.05
C ILE A 6 -3.14 -48.13 32.08
N GLN A 7 -2.15 -47.75 31.27
CA GLN A 7 -2.03 -46.36 30.83
C GLN A 7 -2.92 -46.30 29.58
N SER A 8 -4.19 -45.90 29.78
CA SER A 8 -5.07 -45.58 28.66
C SER A 8 -4.55 -44.31 28.00
N TYR A 9 -3.63 -44.48 27.05
CA TYR A 9 -3.34 -43.46 26.06
C TYR A 9 -4.57 -43.38 25.17
N SER A 10 -5.42 -42.38 25.41
CA SER A 10 -6.42 -41.95 24.43
C SER A 10 -5.64 -41.49 23.19
N LEU A 11 -5.64 -42.33 22.16
CA LEU A 11 -4.84 -42.26 20.93
C LEU A 11 -5.24 -41.14 19.95
N PHE A 12 -5.92 -40.09 20.42
CA PHE A 12 -6.23 -38.93 19.60
C PHE A 12 -6.08 -37.67 20.45
N PRO A 13 -5.26 -36.68 20.06
CA PRO A 13 -5.39 -35.35 20.62
C PRO A 13 -6.74 -34.85 20.14
N THR A 14 -7.76 -34.91 20.99
CA THR A 14 -9.00 -34.18 20.75
C THR A 14 -8.62 -32.71 20.66
N PHE A 15 -8.54 -32.19 19.44
CA PHE A 15 -8.26 -30.80 19.10
C PHE A 15 -9.46 -29.95 19.56
N TYR A 16 -9.61 -29.80 20.87
CA TYR A 16 -10.52 -28.85 21.48
C TYR A 16 -9.83 -27.50 21.41
N TRP A 17 -10.45 -26.56 20.72
CA TRP A 17 -10.17 -25.14 20.84
C TRP A 17 -10.48 -24.74 22.30
N GLU A 18 -9.52 -24.91 23.20
CA GLU A 18 -9.68 -24.48 24.58
C GLU A 18 -9.80 -22.95 24.58
N THR A 19 -11.00 -22.43 24.86
CA THR A 19 -11.31 -20.98 25.03
C THR A 19 -10.76 -20.40 26.32
N ARG A 20 -9.67 -20.97 26.85
CA ARG A 20 -9.05 -20.40 28.04
C ARG A 20 -8.34 -19.13 27.62
N ILE A 21 -8.74 -18.00 28.19
CA ILE A 21 -8.04 -16.72 27.98
C ILE A 21 -6.61 -16.92 28.48
N PRO A 22 -5.57 -16.63 27.67
CA PRO A 22 -4.19 -16.84 28.06
C PRO A 22 -3.88 -16.04 29.32
N THR A 23 -3.34 -16.73 30.31
CA THR A 23 -2.89 -16.15 31.56
C THR A 23 -1.61 -15.33 31.33
N LYS A 24 -1.22 -14.50 32.31
CA LYS A 24 0.04 -13.74 32.22
C LYS A 24 1.26 -14.65 32.09
N GLU A 25 1.16 -15.90 32.55
CA GLU A 25 2.19 -16.92 32.34
C GLU A 25 2.29 -17.36 30.87
N ASP A 26 1.16 -17.56 30.18
CA ASP A 26 1.13 -18.02 28.77
C ASP A 26 1.74 -16.97 27.82
N GLN A 27 1.57 -15.68 28.15
CA GLN A 27 2.18 -14.59 27.39
C GLN A 27 3.72 -14.57 27.46
N LYS A 28 4.34 -15.21 28.46
CA LYS A 28 5.81 -15.31 28.56
C LYS A 28 6.43 -16.18 27.45
N GLY A 29 5.64 -17.05 26.82
CA GLY A 29 6.07 -17.93 25.73
C GLY A 29 5.86 -17.36 24.33
N LEU A 30 5.17 -16.22 24.19
CA LEU A 30 5.03 -15.54 22.90
C LEU A 30 6.38 -14.90 22.57
N CYS A 31 7.05 -15.40 21.53
CA CYS A 31 8.29 -14.84 20.98
C CYS A 31 8.06 -13.49 20.26
N LEU A 32 7.31 -12.59 20.88
CA LEU A 32 7.26 -11.19 20.47
C LEU A 32 8.62 -10.55 20.78
N PRO A 33 9.10 -9.64 19.91
CA PRO A 33 10.29 -8.87 20.21
C PRO A 33 10.15 -8.19 21.58
N LYS A 34 11.24 -8.17 22.36
CA LYS A 34 11.25 -7.50 23.67
C LYS A 34 10.74 -6.06 23.51
N GLY A 35 9.64 -5.74 24.18
CA GLY A 35 9.02 -4.41 24.16
C GLY A 35 7.71 -4.31 23.38
N THR A 36 7.29 -5.34 22.64
CA THR A 36 5.99 -5.33 21.97
C THR A 36 4.87 -5.57 22.99
N ARG A 37 3.94 -4.61 23.11
CA ARG A 37 2.70 -4.77 23.87
C ARG A 37 1.52 -4.91 22.93
N ILE A 38 0.79 -6.01 23.06
CA ILE A 38 -0.49 -6.18 22.39
C ILE A 38 -1.49 -5.19 23.03
N PRO A 39 -2.19 -4.37 22.24
CA PRO A 39 -3.20 -3.46 22.77
C PRO A 39 -4.37 -4.23 23.40
N ASP A 40 -4.98 -3.64 24.41
CA ASP A 40 -6.14 -4.27 25.06
C ASP A 40 -7.30 -4.41 24.07
N TRP A 41 -7.92 -5.59 24.04
CA TRP A 41 -8.95 -5.94 23.08
C TRP A 41 -10.22 -5.08 23.25
N GLN A 42 -10.47 -4.58 24.46
CA GLN A 42 -11.64 -3.74 24.76
C GLN A 42 -11.55 -2.36 24.12
N SER A 43 -10.37 -1.94 23.68
CA SER A 43 -10.17 -0.65 23.01
C SER A 43 -10.79 -0.62 21.62
N TYR A 44 -10.94 -1.78 20.97
CA TYR A 44 -11.59 -1.89 19.67
C TYR A 44 -13.11 -1.84 19.84
N LYS A 45 -13.68 -0.65 19.74
CA LYS A 45 -15.13 -0.43 19.77
C LYS A 45 -15.54 0.35 18.52
N VAL A 46 -16.66 -0.06 17.92
CA VAL A 46 -17.30 0.72 16.84
C VAL A 46 -17.69 2.06 17.42
N SER A 47 -17.13 3.13 16.86
CA SER A 47 -17.28 4.51 17.34
C SER A 47 -17.33 5.46 16.16
N GLU A 48 -17.38 6.77 16.43
CA GLU A 48 -17.41 7.83 15.42
C GLU A 48 -16.20 7.79 14.47
N PHE A 49 -15.07 7.23 14.93
CA PHE A 49 -13.85 7.08 14.13
C PHE A 49 -13.95 5.97 13.07
N THR A 50 -15.03 5.20 13.05
CA THR A 50 -15.29 4.10 12.10
C THR A 50 -16.62 4.31 11.36
N PRO A 51 -16.76 5.35 10.51
CA PRO A 51 -18.04 5.68 9.87
C PRO A 51 -18.53 4.57 8.91
N GLU A 52 -17.61 3.85 8.29
CA GLU A 52 -17.94 2.75 7.36
C GLU A 52 -18.60 1.57 8.08
N LEU A 53 -18.09 1.21 9.27
CA LEU A 53 -18.66 0.15 10.09
C LEU A 53 -20.03 0.56 10.68
N GLN A 54 -20.19 1.83 11.10
CA GLN A 54 -21.50 2.33 11.53
C GLN A 54 -22.54 2.28 10.40
N ALA A 55 -22.14 2.60 9.17
CA ALA A 55 -23.02 2.49 8.01
C ALA A 55 -23.37 1.02 7.70
N LEU A 56 -22.40 0.10 7.83
CA LEU A 56 -22.63 -1.33 7.69
C LEU A 56 -23.63 -1.84 8.73
N GLU A 57 -23.44 -1.48 10.01
CA GLU A 57 -24.33 -1.86 11.10
C GLU A 57 -25.76 -1.37 10.84
N LYS A 58 -25.94 -0.10 10.42
CA LYS A 58 -27.25 0.45 10.05
C LYS A 58 -27.90 -0.32 8.90
N ARG A 59 -27.14 -0.69 7.86
CA ARG A 59 -27.65 -1.46 6.72
C ARG A 59 -28.04 -2.89 7.09
N LEU A 60 -27.30 -3.52 8.01
CA LEU A 60 -27.62 -4.85 8.52
C LEU A 60 -28.83 -4.80 9.44
N ALA A 61 -28.90 -3.81 10.33
CA ALA A 61 -30.04 -3.59 11.21
C ALA A 61 -31.33 -3.33 10.42
N ALA A 62 -31.26 -2.60 9.31
CA ALA A 62 -32.39 -2.41 8.39
C ALA A 62 -32.91 -3.73 7.79
N LYS A 63 -32.06 -4.77 7.75
CA LYS A 63 -32.42 -6.13 7.33
C LYS A 63 -32.73 -7.07 8.52
N GLY A 64 -32.70 -6.57 9.75
CA GLY A 64 -32.84 -7.36 10.97
C GLY A 64 -31.64 -8.25 11.31
N LEU A 65 -30.47 -8.00 10.71
CA LEU A 65 -29.25 -8.76 10.94
C LEU A 65 -28.25 -7.99 11.81
N LYS A 66 -27.39 -8.73 12.52
CA LYS A 66 -26.28 -8.20 13.29
C LYS A 66 -25.00 -8.99 12.99
N ASP A 67 -23.92 -8.30 12.66
CA ASP A 67 -22.62 -8.91 12.41
C ASP A 67 -21.83 -9.08 13.73
N PRO A 68 -21.50 -10.31 14.16
CA PRO A 68 -20.71 -10.55 15.36
C PRO A 68 -19.22 -10.16 15.20
N TRP A 69 -18.71 -10.06 13.97
CA TRP A 69 -17.30 -9.80 13.67
C TRP A 69 -16.96 -8.32 13.46
N ILE A 70 -17.95 -7.43 13.51
CA ILE A 70 -17.76 -6.00 13.23
C ILE A 70 -16.67 -5.35 14.10
N ARG A 71 -16.49 -5.86 15.33
CA ARG A 71 -15.45 -5.38 16.25
C ARG A 71 -14.03 -5.72 15.76
N ASN A 72 -13.86 -6.88 15.12
CA ASN A 72 -12.58 -7.31 14.59
C ASN A 72 -12.07 -6.38 13.50
N GLU A 73 -12.97 -5.79 12.72
CA GLU A 73 -12.61 -4.92 11.60
C GLU A 73 -12.30 -3.47 12.03
N VAL A 74 -12.52 -3.12 13.31
CA VAL A 74 -12.37 -1.73 13.80
C VAL A 74 -10.98 -1.17 13.52
N TRP A 75 -9.91 -1.94 13.77
CA TRP A 75 -8.53 -1.46 13.58
C TRP A 75 -8.21 -1.09 12.12
N ARG A 76 -8.89 -1.73 11.17
CA ARG A 76 -8.70 -1.52 9.73
C ARG A 76 -9.39 -0.26 9.25
N PHE A 77 -10.55 0.05 9.82
CA PHE A 77 -11.38 1.20 9.44
C PHE A 77 -11.25 2.39 10.38
N ASP A 78 -10.32 2.33 11.34
CA ASP A 78 -10.06 3.43 12.26
C ASP A 78 -9.42 4.62 11.53
N THR A 79 -10.20 5.68 11.37
CA THR A 79 -9.77 6.92 10.71
C THR A 79 -8.65 7.64 11.45
N ARG A 80 -8.41 7.35 12.74
CA ARG A 80 -7.29 7.93 13.48
C ARG A 80 -5.94 7.37 13.01
N ILE A 81 -5.93 6.13 12.54
CA ILE A 81 -4.73 5.44 12.07
C ILE A 81 -4.52 5.72 10.59
N TRP A 82 -5.57 5.58 9.79
CA TRP A 82 -5.48 5.62 8.32
C TRP A 82 -5.82 6.98 7.71
N GLY A 83 -6.32 7.92 8.51
CA GLY A 83 -6.90 9.16 8.04
C GLY A 83 -8.25 8.95 7.38
N ASN A 84 -8.87 10.04 6.95
CA ASN A 84 -10.10 9.96 6.17
C ASN A 84 -9.78 9.58 4.70
N ASN A 85 -10.76 9.01 4.00
CA ASN A 85 -10.60 8.59 2.60
C ASN A 85 -10.14 9.73 1.68
N TRP A 86 -10.53 10.96 1.99
CA TRP A 86 -10.10 12.16 1.27
C TRP A 86 -8.59 12.39 1.42
N GLN A 87 -8.08 12.46 2.65
CA GLN A 87 -6.66 12.60 2.94
C GLN A 87 -5.83 11.53 2.22
N ARG A 88 -6.28 10.26 2.22
CA ARG A 88 -5.61 9.18 1.47
C ARG A 88 -5.53 9.45 -0.03
N ARG A 89 -6.57 10.02 -0.64
CA ARG A 89 -6.54 10.40 -2.06
C ARG A 89 -5.59 11.57 -2.32
N PHE A 90 -5.54 12.56 -1.45
CA PHE A 90 -4.58 13.68 -1.56
C PHE A 90 -3.14 13.26 -1.27
N GLN A 91 -2.91 12.10 -0.63
CA GLN A 91 -1.57 11.56 -0.49
C GLN A 91 -0.91 11.26 -1.85
N PHE A 92 -1.67 10.85 -2.86
CA PHE A 92 -1.15 10.67 -4.22
C PHE A 92 -0.71 11.99 -4.88
N LEU A 93 -1.21 13.13 -4.38
CA LEU A 93 -0.82 14.46 -4.83
C LEU A 93 0.27 15.07 -3.92
N ARG A 94 0.82 14.32 -2.96
CA ARG A 94 1.94 14.83 -2.13
C ARG A 94 3.17 15.00 -3.01
N GLY A 95 3.69 16.22 -3.04
CA GLY A 95 4.88 16.60 -3.80
C GLY A 95 4.59 17.17 -5.19
N SER A 96 3.35 17.07 -5.71
CA SER A 96 3.01 17.65 -7.01
C SER A 96 3.13 19.17 -7.02
N GLY A 97 2.80 19.84 -5.90
CA GLY A 97 2.99 21.29 -5.76
C GLY A 97 4.45 21.72 -5.88
N CYS A 98 5.37 21.02 -5.21
CA CYS A 98 6.81 21.31 -5.33
C CYS A 98 7.33 21.01 -6.73
N ALA A 99 6.89 19.90 -7.34
CA ALA A 99 7.26 19.56 -8.71
C ALA A 99 6.82 20.64 -9.71
N LEU A 100 5.58 21.12 -9.62
CA LEU A 100 5.08 22.18 -10.49
C LEU A 100 5.88 23.48 -10.33
N LEU A 101 6.24 23.86 -9.10
CA LEU A 101 7.07 25.04 -8.85
C LEU A 101 8.47 24.91 -9.46
N VAL A 102 9.11 23.76 -9.29
CA VAL A 102 10.44 23.49 -9.87
C VAL A 102 10.36 23.50 -11.40
N THR A 103 9.37 22.82 -11.99
CA THR A 103 9.17 22.84 -13.45
C THR A 103 8.92 24.26 -13.96
N ALA A 104 8.10 25.05 -13.29
CA ALA A 104 7.86 26.45 -13.67
C ALA A 104 9.14 27.29 -13.61
N ALA A 105 9.96 27.12 -12.58
CA ALA A 105 11.25 27.79 -12.45
C ALA A 105 12.22 27.39 -13.59
N ILE A 106 12.28 26.10 -13.93
CA ILE A 106 13.10 25.61 -15.05
C ILE A 106 12.64 26.22 -16.38
N VAL A 107 11.33 26.23 -16.65
CA VAL A 107 10.78 26.83 -17.87
C VAL A 107 11.09 28.32 -17.94
N LEU A 108 10.96 29.04 -16.83
CA LEU A 108 11.30 30.46 -16.75
C LEU A 108 12.79 30.70 -17.07
N VAL A 109 13.69 29.92 -16.48
CA VAL A 109 15.15 30.03 -16.73
C VAL A 109 15.46 29.71 -18.19
N LYS A 110 14.82 28.69 -18.77
CA LYS A 110 14.98 28.33 -20.18
C LYS A 110 14.58 29.49 -21.11
N GLU A 111 13.40 30.07 -20.91
CA GLU A 111 12.88 31.17 -21.73
C GLU A 111 13.65 32.48 -21.56
N THR A 112 14.25 32.72 -20.40
CA THR A 112 14.97 33.97 -20.12
C THR A 112 16.45 33.91 -20.51
N PHE A 113 17.13 32.77 -20.32
CA PHE A 113 18.57 32.64 -20.52
C PHE A 113 18.97 31.79 -21.74
N PHE A 114 18.14 30.83 -22.15
CA PHE A 114 18.44 29.87 -23.22
C PHE A 114 17.46 29.96 -24.39
N LYS A 115 16.89 31.15 -24.63
CA LYS A 115 16.02 31.40 -25.79
C LYS A 115 16.87 31.31 -27.06
N GLU A 116 17.04 30.11 -27.59
CA GLU A 116 17.56 29.91 -28.93
C GLU A 116 16.64 30.66 -29.89
N SER A 117 17.25 31.53 -30.70
CA SER A 117 16.55 32.15 -31.82
C SER A 117 16.21 31.01 -32.77
N ASP A 118 14.92 30.71 -32.93
CA ASP A 118 14.42 29.83 -33.99
C ASP A 118 14.76 30.47 -35.35
N HIS A 119 16.01 30.33 -35.76
CA HIS A 119 16.42 30.53 -37.13
C HIS A 119 16.09 29.22 -37.84
N HIS A 120 15.15 29.29 -38.76
CA HIS A 120 14.84 28.26 -39.74
C HIS A 120 16.13 27.84 -40.47
N HIS A 121 16.82 26.83 -39.96
CA HIS A 121 17.91 26.18 -40.66
C HIS A 121 17.33 25.07 -41.52
N GLY A 122 17.37 25.31 -42.83
CA GLY A 122 16.96 24.35 -43.84
C GLY A 122 17.64 23.01 -43.67
N HIS A 123 16.98 21.96 -44.17
CA HIS A 123 17.53 20.62 -44.31
C HIS A 123 18.91 20.68 -44.98
N GLU A 124 19.98 20.62 -44.18
CA GLU A 124 21.32 20.31 -44.67
C GLU A 124 21.60 18.81 -44.45
N ASP A 125 21.88 18.14 -45.56
CA ASP A 125 22.20 16.72 -45.65
C ASP A 125 23.48 16.42 -44.86
N LYS A 126 23.32 15.74 -43.72
CA LYS A 126 24.37 15.41 -42.74
C LYS A 126 25.52 14.52 -43.28
N TYR A 127 25.49 14.08 -44.54
CA TYR A 127 26.49 13.16 -45.10
C TYR A 127 26.82 13.45 -46.59
N PRO A 128 27.67 14.44 -46.89
CA PRO A 128 28.08 14.73 -48.28
C PRO A 128 28.82 13.55 -48.94
N LEU A 129 29.55 12.74 -48.16
CA LEU A 129 30.35 11.62 -48.65
C LEU A 129 29.53 10.45 -49.22
N LEU A 130 28.26 10.31 -48.81
CA LEU A 130 27.39 9.24 -49.33
C LEU A 130 26.87 9.55 -50.74
N LYS A 131 26.89 10.83 -51.14
CA LYS A 131 26.44 11.29 -52.46
C LYS A 131 27.45 10.93 -53.54
N GLU A 132 28.74 10.99 -53.24
CA GLU A 132 29.80 10.65 -54.20
C GLU A 132 29.94 9.13 -54.42
N LEU A 133 29.69 8.32 -53.38
CA LEU A 133 29.75 6.85 -53.50
C LEU A 133 28.57 6.26 -54.27
N ASN A 134 27.43 6.95 -54.31
CA ASN A 134 26.21 6.48 -54.97
C ASN A 134 25.94 7.19 -56.31
N ALA A 135 26.86 8.03 -56.78
CA ALA A 135 26.75 8.64 -58.10
C ALA A 135 26.99 7.56 -59.17
N PRO A 136 26.04 7.29 -60.09
CA PRO A 136 26.28 6.37 -61.18
C PRO A 136 27.42 6.92 -62.05
N LYS A 137 28.52 6.16 -62.18
CA LYS A 137 29.58 6.47 -63.16
C LYS A 137 28.95 6.44 -64.54
N LEU A 138 28.67 7.61 -65.09
CA LEU A 138 28.26 7.79 -66.48
C LEU A 138 29.36 7.18 -67.37
N SER A 139 29.04 6.05 -67.99
CA SER A 139 29.87 5.41 -69.01
C SER A 139 29.88 6.29 -70.25
N HIS A 140 30.98 7.02 -70.46
CA HIS A 140 31.26 7.64 -71.74
C HIS A 140 31.70 6.54 -72.73
N HIS A 141 30.88 6.34 -73.75
CA HIS A 141 31.17 5.63 -74.99
C HIS A 141 31.97 6.53 -75.93
#